data_AF-A0A1G2EIL4-F1
#
_entry.id   AF-A0A1G2EIL4-F1
#
_cell.length_a   1.000
_cell.length_b   1.000
_cell.length_c   1.000
_cell.angle_alpha   90.00
_cell.angle_beta   90.00
_cell.angle_gamma   90.00
#
_symmetry.space_group_name_H-M   'P 1'
#
loop_
_entity.id
_entity.type
_entity.pdbx_description
1 polymer ?
#
loop_
_entity_poly.entity_id
_entity_poly.type
_entity_poly.pdbx_seq_one_letter_code
_entity_poly.pdbx_strand_id
1 'polypeptide(L)'
;MNCNIKIYAIAFCEAAMSAKSKSDVDRCIKNLLVLVEANRDQKKLKDIFSSVEKIISRKTGHRKITIESARQLSHANEKRIKSLIKPTDRVEKKIDSRLMAGVKINIDDEFQLDGSFATKIKNILNLPC
;
A
#
# COMPACT_ATOMS: atom_id res chain seq x y z
N MET A 1 12.85 -11.12 -16.13
CA MET A 1 13.46 -9.77 -16.13
C MET A 1 12.34 -8.73 -16.24
N ASN A 2 11.76 -8.29 -15.11
CA ASN A 2 10.63 -7.33 -15.03
C ASN A 2 11.10 -5.86 -15.03
N CYS A 3 12.18 -5.56 -15.77
CA CYS A 3 12.91 -4.29 -15.63
C CYS A 3 12.10 -3.06 -16.09
N ASN A 4 11.22 -3.21 -17.09
CA ASN A 4 10.56 -2.05 -17.71
C ASN A 4 9.54 -1.36 -16.79
N ILE A 5 8.80 -2.12 -15.97
CA ILE A 5 7.75 -1.59 -15.09
C ILE A 5 8.33 -0.62 -14.06
N LYS A 6 9.44 -1.00 -13.42
CA LYS A 6 10.11 -0.16 -12.42
C LYS A 6 10.70 1.10 -13.06
N ILE A 7 11.26 1.00 -14.27
CA ILE A 7 11.84 2.14 -15.00
C ILE A 7 10.75 3.16 -15.32
N TYR A 8 9.61 2.73 -15.90
CA TYR A 8 8.47 3.62 -16.15
C TYR A 8 7.99 4.30 -14.87
N ALA A 9 7.86 3.53 -13.79
CA ALA A 9 7.35 4.06 -12.52
C ALA A 9 8.30 5.09 -11.90
N ILE A 10 9.62 4.84 -11.90
CA ILE A 10 10.63 5.77 -11.39
C ILE A 10 10.65 7.05 -12.23
N ALA A 11 10.73 6.93 -13.55
CA ALA A 11 10.79 8.07 -14.46
C ALA A 11 9.54 8.96 -14.34
N PHE A 12 8.36 8.35 -14.27
CA PHE A 12 7.12 9.10 -14.03
C PHE A 12 7.12 9.80 -12.67
N CYS A 13 7.53 9.11 -11.59
CA CYS A 13 7.57 9.71 -10.26
C CYS A 13 8.52 10.90 -10.19
N GLU A 14 9.69 10.81 -10.81
CA GLU A 14 10.65 11.93 -10.85
C GLU A 14 10.08 13.12 -11.62
N ALA A 15 9.54 12.89 -12.82
CA ALA A 15 8.94 13.95 -13.62
C ALA A 15 7.73 14.59 -12.91
N ALA A 16 6.87 13.78 -12.30
CA ALA A 16 5.69 14.27 -11.58
C ALA A 16 6.03 15.02 -10.28
N MET A 17 7.14 14.69 -9.61
CA MET A 17 7.59 15.42 -8.42
C MET A 17 8.28 16.74 -8.75
N SER A 18 8.90 16.84 -9.92
CA SER A 18 9.46 18.11 -10.41
C SER A 18 8.42 19.03 -11.05
N ALA A 19 7.19 18.55 -11.26
CA ALA A 19 6.09 19.34 -11.80
C ALA A 19 5.67 20.43 -10.81
N LYS A 20 5.50 21.66 -11.32
CA LYS A 20 5.10 22.82 -10.50
C LYS A 20 3.59 23.08 -10.56
N SER A 21 2.93 22.53 -11.57
CA SER A 21 1.51 22.75 -11.83
C SER A 21 0.80 21.44 -12.16
N LYS A 22 -0.52 21.42 -11.99
CA LYS A 22 -1.36 20.29 -12.37
C LYS A 22 -1.27 19.97 -13.88
N SER A 23 -1.14 21.00 -14.72
CA SER A 23 -0.94 20.85 -16.16
C SER A 23 0.35 20.13 -16.53
N ASP A 24 1.41 20.32 -15.73
CA ASP A 24 2.69 19.61 -15.95
C ASP A 24 2.53 18.11 -15.63
N VAL A 25 1.80 17.79 -14.57
CA VAL A 25 1.48 16.40 -14.21
C VAL A 25 0.66 15.73 -15.32
N ASP A 26 -0.36 16.41 -15.84
CA ASP A 26 -1.17 15.88 -16.95
C ASP A 26 -0.32 15.61 -18.20
N ARG A 27 0.71 16.44 -18.44
CA ARG A 27 1.69 16.22 -19.51
C ARG A 27 2.56 15.00 -19.24
N CYS A 28 3.02 14.81 -18.01
CA CYS A 28 3.76 13.61 -17.61
C CYS A 28 2.93 12.33 -17.81
N ILE A 29 1.63 12.36 -17.51
CA ILE A 29 0.71 11.22 -17.74
C ILE A 29 0.60 10.92 -19.22
N LYS A 30 0.37 11.94 -20.07
CA LYS A 30 0.30 11.77 -21.52
C LYS A 30 1.59 11.16 -22.08
N ASN A 31 2.74 11.68 -21.65
CA ASN A 31 4.04 11.17 -22.09
C ASN A 31 4.26 9.71 -21.66
N LEU A 32 3.85 9.34 -20.45
CA LEU A 32 3.90 7.95 -19.98
C LEU A 32 3.06 7.04 -20.88
N LEU A 33 1.83 7.44 -21.20
CA LEU A 33 0.94 6.65 -22.07
C LEU A 33 1.52 6.46 -23.48
N VAL A 34 2.05 7.54 -24.07
CA VAL A 34 2.72 7.49 -25.38
C VAL A 34 3.92 6.54 -25.35
N LEU A 35 4.75 6.59 -24.30
CA LEU A 35 5.90 5.69 -24.15
C LEU A 35 5.47 4.23 -23.99
N VAL A 36 4.44 3.96 -23.20
CA VAL A 36 3.94 2.60 -23.00
C VAL A 36 3.32 2.05 -24.29
N GLU A 37 2.62 2.89 -25.05
CA GLU A 37 2.06 2.53 -26.35
C GLU A 37 3.14 2.25 -27.39
N ALA A 38 4.15 3.13 -27.50
CA ALA A 38 5.27 2.96 -28.41
C ALA A 38 6.06 1.67 -28.15
N ASN A 39 6.17 1.27 -26.88
CA ASN A 39 6.84 0.04 -26.46
C ASN A 39 5.92 -1.20 -26.45
N ARG A 40 4.65 -1.07 -26.85
CA ARG A 40 3.64 -2.15 -26.86
C ARG A 40 3.44 -2.82 -25.49
N ASP A 41 3.60 -2.04 -24.42
CA ASP A 41 3.54 -2.50 -23.03
C ASP A 41 2.19 -2.22 -22.36
N GLN A 42 1.13 -1.99 -23.13
CA GLN A 42 -0.20 -1.61 -22.60
C GLN A 42 -0.74 -2.61 -21.58
N LYS A 43 -0.47 -3.91 -21.77
CA LYS A 43 -0.88 -4.97 -20.82
C LYS A 43 -0.28 -4.81 -19.43
N LYS A 44 0.83 -4.08 -19.30
CA LYS A 44 1.55 -3.82 -18.04
C LYS A 44 1.12 -2.51 -17.37
N LEU A 45 0.21 -1.73 -17.96
CA LEU A 45 -0.22 -0.45 -17.38
C LEU A 45 -0.67 -0.58 -15.92
N LYS A 46 -1.46 -1.61 -15.62
CA LYS A 46 -1.94 -1.87 -14.26
C LYS A 46 -0.79 -2.06 -13.26
N ASP A 47 0.25 -2.78 -13.66
CA ASP A 47 1.42 -3.03 -12.82
C ASP A 47 2.31 -1.78 -12.71
N ILE A 48 2.42 -0.98 -13.78
CA ILE A 48 3.12 0.31 -13.76
C ILE A 48 2.45 1.26 -12.77
N PHE A 49 1.13 1.42 -12.82
CA PHE A 49 0.39 2.27 -11.89
C PHE A 49 0.53 1.78 -10.44
N SER A 50 0.45 0.46 -10.21
CA SER A 50 0.69 -0.10 -8.87
C SER A 50 2.11 0.19 -8.36
N SER A 51 3.11 0.12 -9.24
CA SER A 51 4.49 0.46 -8.89
C SER A 51 4.67 1.96 -8.62
N VAL A 52 4.01 2.83 -9.39
CA VAL A 52 4.01 4.29 -9.16
C VAL A 52 3.41 4.61 -7.80
N GLU A 53 2.24 4.05 -7.47
CA GLU A 53 1.59 4.26 -6.18
C GLU A 53 2.52 3.88 -5.02
N LYS A 54 3.17 2.71 -5.10
CA LYS A 54 4.15 2.26 -4.10
C LYS A 54 5.34 3.23 -3.95
N ILE A 55 5.88 3.74 -5.05
CA ILE A 55 7.03 4.67 -5.01
C ILE A 55 6.62 6.02 -4.43
N ILE A 56 5.46 6.56 -4.82
CA ILE A 56 4.94 7.82 -4.30
C ILE A 56 4.69 7.69 -2.79
N SER A 57 3.96 6.65 -2.36
CA SER A 57 3.70 6.37 -0.94
C SER A 57 4.98 6.35 -0.11
N ARG A 58 6.04 5.68 -0.60
CA ARG A 58 7.34 5.66 0.08
C ARG A 58 8.01 7.02 0.13
N LYS A 59 8.01 7.77 -0.99
CA LYS A 59 8.68 9.08 -1.08
C LYS A 59 7.94 10.19 -0.30
N THR A 60 6.62 10.16 -0.24
CA THR A 60 5.81 11.13 0.52
C THR A 60 5.63 10.72 2.00
N GLY A 61 6.08 9.52 2.36
CA GLY A 61 5.94 8.95 3.71
C GLY A 61 4.49 8.62 4.07
N HIS A 62 3.63 8.40 3.07
CA HIS A 62 2.24 7.99 3.25
C HIS A 62 2.17 6.46 3.21
N ARG A 63 1.81 5.86 4.33
CA ARG A 63 1.73 4.41 4.48
C ARG A 63 0.33 3.92 4.12
N LYS A 64 0.26 2.77 3.44
CA LYS A 64 -0.98 2.01 3.29
C LYS A 64 -1.13 1.11 4.50
N ILE A 65 -2.14 1.35 5.32
CA ILE A 65 -2.39 0.62 6.56
C ILE A 65 -3.69 -0.15 6.40
N THR A 66 -3.60 -1.47 6.31
CA THR A 66 -4.76 -2.36 6.29
C THR A 66 -4.97 -2.92 7.68
N ILE A 67 -6.13 -2.66 8.26
CA ILE A 67 -6.51 -3.16 9.59
C ILE A 67 -7.58 -4.23 9.39
N GLU A 68 -7.21 -5.47 9.67
CA GLU A 68 -8.09 -6.64 9.63
C GLU A 68 -8.51 -7.00 11.05
N SER A 69 -9.81 -7.15 11.28
CA SER A 69 -10.35 -7.47 12.60
C SER A 69 -11.46 -8.50 12.51
N ALA A 70 -11.58 -9.33 13.53
CA ALA A 70 -12.64 -10.34 13.65
C ALA A 70 -14.05 -9.72 13.72
N ARG A 71 -14.13 -8.55 14.35
CA ARG A 71 -15.36 -7.79 14.62
C ARG A 71 -15.04 -6.30 14.58
N GLN A 72 -16.08 -5.47 14.48
CA GLN A 72 -15.93 -4.01 14.54
C GLN A 72 -15.14 -3.60 15.80
N LEU A 73 -14.13 -2.77 15.59
CA LEU A 73 -13.23 -2.34 16.66
C LEU A 73 -13.98 -1.45 17.65
N SER A 74 -13.71 -1.63 18.95
CA SER A 74 -14.25 -0.73 19.97
C SER A 74 -13.66 0.67 19.81
N HIS A 75 -14.40 1.69 20.26
CA HIS A 75 -14.01 3.09 20.13
C HIS A 75 -12.65 3.42 20.79
N ALA A 76 -12.29 2.69 21.84
CA ALA A 76 -10.99 2.81 22.51
C ALA A 76 -9.83 2.27 21.67
N ASN A 77 -10.04 1.12 21.01
CA ASN A 77 -9.04 0.51 20.13
C ASN A 77 -8.84 1.35 18.86
N GLU A 78 -9.91 1.93 18.31
CA GLU A 78 -9.80 2.85 17.19
C GLU A 78 -8.97 4.08 17.52
N LYS A 79 -9.12 4.67 18.72
CA LYS A 79 -8.31 5.82 19.15
C LYS A 79 -6.82 5.48 19.22
N ARG A 80 -6.47 4.32 19.78
CA ARG A 80 -5.08 3.85 19.86
C ARG A 80 -4.47 3.57 18.48
N ILE A 81 -5.25 3.03 17.57
CA ILE A 81 -4.79 2.81 16.19
C ILE A 81 -4.63 4.14 15.46
N LYS A 82 -5.58 5.08 15.62
CA LYS A 82 -5.47 6.44 15.05
C LYS A 82 -4.23 7.19 15.54
N SER A 83 -3.78 7.01 16.79
CA SER A 83 -2.56 7.65 17.27
C SER A 83 -1.26 7.14 16.62
N LEU A 84 -1.30 5.97 15.97
CA LEU A 84 -0.15 5.39 15.24
C LEU A 84 -0.17 5.74 13.74
N ILE A 85 -1.26 6.32 13.27
CA ILE A 85 -1.56 6.60 11.87
C ILE A 85 -1.40 8.10 11.64
N LYS A 86 -0.61 8.48 10.63
CA LYS A 86 -0.52 9.88 10.23
C LYS A 86 -1.79 10.28 9.45
N PRO A 87 -2.23 11.55 9.48
CA PRO A 87 -3.40 12.00 8.73
C PRO A 87 -3.32 11.75 7.22
N THR A 88 -2.09 11.59 6.71
CA THR A 88 -1.78 11.35 5.32
C THR A 88 -1.65 9.87 4.95
N ASP A 89 -1.74 8.96 5.92
CA ASP A 89 -1.71 7.51 5.70
C ASP A 89 -3.07 7.03 5.18
N ARG A 90 -3.06 6.13 4.21
CA ARG A 90 -4.28 5.54 3.64
C ARG A 90 -4.70 4.33 4.47
N VAL A 91 -5.82 4.43 5.17
CA VAL A 91 -6.31 3.37 6.08
C VAL A 91 -7.46 2.60 5.45
N GLU A 92 -7.28 1.29 5.27
CA GLU A 92 -8.34 0.37 4.86
C GLU A 92 -8.72 -0.52 6.03
N LYS A 93 -10.01 -0.52 6.43
CA LYS A 93 -10.54 -1.41 7.46
C LYS A 93 -11.26 -2.57 6.81
N LYS A 94 -10.90 -3.80 7.18
CA LYS A 94 -11.58 -5.02 6.73
C LYS A 94 -12.01 -5.86 7.94
N ILE A 95 -13.21 -6.40 7.86
CA ILE A 95 -13.70 -7.39 8.81
C ILE A 95 -13.45 -8.76 8.19
N ASP A 96 -12.58 -9.56 8.81
CA ASP A 96 -12.35 -10.95 8.40
C ASP A 96 -12.87 -11.88 9.48
N SER A 97 -14.03 -12.49 9.21
CA SER A 97 -14.68 -13.45 10.12
C SER A 97 -13.86 -14.72 10.38
N ARG A 98 -12.80 -14.99 9.59
CA ARG A 98 -11.87 -16.11 9.81
C ARG A 98 -10.92 -15.84 10.98
N LEU A 99 -10.72 -14.57 11.35
CA LEU A 99 -10.05 -14.23 12.59
C LEU A 99 -11.00 -14.54 13.74
N MET A 100 -10.70 -15.55 14.56
CA MET A 100 -11.56 -15.88 15.72
C MET A 100 -11.57 -14.76 16.77
N ALA A 101 -10.42 -14.11 16.97
CA ALA A 101 -10.26 -12.94 17.83
C ALA A 101 -8.94 -12.20 17.52
N GLY A 102 -8.88 -10.92 17.90
CA GLY A 102 -7.70 -10.07 17.76
C GLY A 102 -7.72 -9.17 16.52
N VAL A 103 -6.57 -8.54 16.25
CA VAL A 103 -6.38 -7.56 15.16
C VAL A 103 -5.10 -7.91 14.42
N LYS A 104 -5.16 -7.81 13.10
CA LYS A 104 -4.00 -7.91 12.21
C LYS A 104 -3.83 -6.59 11.48
N ILE A 105 -2.65 -6.01 11.57
CA ILE A 105 -2.33 -4.72 10.95
C ILE A 105 -1.23 -4.96 9.93
N ASN A 106 -1.52 -4.69 8.66
CA ASN A 106 -0.53 -4.71 7.59
C ASN A 106 -0.18 -3.29 7.19
N ILE A 107 1.11 -2.98 7.18
CA ILE A 107 1.67 -1.69 6.75
C ILE A 107 2.47 -1.94 5.48
N ASP A 108 2.07 -1.27 4.39
CA ASP A 108 2.72 -1.29 3.07
C ASP A 108 2.94 -2.68 2.47
N ASP A 109 2.13 -3.66 2.88
CA ASP A 109 2.25 -5.09 2.53
C ASP A 109 3.62 -5.70 2.90
N GLU A 110 4.45 -5.00 3.67
CA GLU A 110 5.80 -5.42 4.09
C GLU A 110 5.88 -5.73 5.57
N PHE A 111 5.13 -5.00 6.40
CA PHE A 111 5.15 -5.17 7.84
C PHE A 111 3.79 -5.64 8.35
N GLN A 112 3.75 -6.84 8.90
CA GLN A 112 2.54 -7.42 9.50
C GLN A 112 2.70 -7.48 11.02
N LEU A 113 1.79 -6.83 11.73
CA LEU A 113 1.63 -6.95 13.17
C LEU A 113 0.39 -7.79 13.45
N ASP A 114 0.61 -9.06 13.79
CA ASP A 114 -0.44 -10.05 14.01
C ASP A 114 -0.67 -10.26 15.52
N GLY A 115 -1.70 -9.61 16.05
CA GLY A 115 -2.16 -9.81 17.42
C GLY A 115 -3.33 -10.80 17.52
N SER A 116 -3.54 -11.64 16.51
CA SER A 116 -4.65 -12.58 16.50
C SER A 116 -4.49 -13.66 17.57
N PHE A 117 -5.63 -14.17 18.04
CA PHE A 117 -5.66 -15.23 19.04
C PHE A 117 -4.98 -16.52 18.55
N ALA A 118 -5.07 -16.81 17.24
CA ALA A 118 -4.37 -17.93 16.61
C ALA A 118 -2.85 -17.82 16.78
N THR A 119 -2.29 -16.63 16.56
CA THR A 119 -0.85 -16.36 16.73
C THR A 119 -0.43 -16.50 18.19
N LYS A 120 -1.25 -16.01 19.14
CA LYS A 120 -0.97 -16.19 20.57
C LYS A 120 -0.95 -17.65 20.99
N ILE A 121 -1.92 -18.44 20.55
CA ILE A 121 -1.95 -19.89 20.82
C ILE A 121 -0.71 -20.57 20.24
N LYS A 122 -0.36 -20.28 18.98
CA LYS A 122 0.82 -20.85 18.33
C LYS A 122 2.12 -20.53 19.09
N ASN A 123 2.28 -19.28 19.53
CA ASN A 123 3.45 -18.84 20.29
C ASN A 123 3.52 -19.47 21.69
N ILE A 124 2.37 -19.71 22.34
CA ILE A 124 2.33 -20.39 23.65
C ILE A 124 2.61 -21.89 23.49
N LEU A 125 2.15 -22.50 22.39
CA LEU A 125 2.26 -23.94 22.14
C LEU A 125 3.50 -24.35 21.33
N ASN A 126 4.39 -23.41 20.97
CA ASN A 126 5.58 -23.65 20.13
C ASN A 126 5.31 -24.51 18.87
N LEU A 127 4.16 -24.30 18.24
CA LEU A 127 3.81 -25.04 17.02
C LEU A 127 4.65 -24.52 15.84
N PRO A 128 5.36 -25.39 15.09
CA PRO A 128 6.16 -24.96 13.95
C PRO A 128 5.28 -24.41 12.82
N CYS A 129 5.88 -23.52 12.02
CA CYS A 129 5.28 -22.81 10.89
C CYS A 129 4.73 -23.75 9.81
#